data_AF-A0A917PPL3-F1
#
_entry.id   AF-A0A917PPL3-F1
#
_cell.length_a   1.000
_cell.length_b   1.000
_cell.length_c   1.000
_cell.angle_alpha   90.00
_cell.angle_beta   90.00
_cell.angle_gamma   90.00
#
_symmetry.space_group_name_H-M   'P 1'
#
loop_
_entity.id
_entity.type
_entity.pdbx_description
1 polymer ?
#
loop_
_entity_poly.entity_id
_entity_poly.type
_entity_poly.pdbx_seq_one_letter_code
_entity_poly.pdbx_strand_id
1 'polypeptide(L)'
;MDFYRDSFPLSNYEMGTETLIRALYIGYEVEPEFEEGQWVIAFHDNGRHKCTGVITGIDSGYLTVDVRNVHGEDLHLSLEGYDVIRHATESEIAAEKDRRWWAEHGREVWELKIGDILANKHNGRMYVRGSDVTPDSGHIEVVCFAEQRLDRSDAVRGDNE
;
A
#
# COMPACT_ATOMS: atom_id res chain seq x y z
N MET A 1 3.87 38.79 -13.30
CA MET A 1 3.42 38.94 -14.70
C MET A 1 3.20 37.53 -15.14
N ASP A 2 1.98 37.07 -14.88
CA ASP A 2 1.70 35.65 -14.77
C ASP A 2 1.32 35.18 -16.16
N PHE A 3 2.30 34.57 -16.83
CA PHE A 3 2.10 33.88 -18.09
C PHE A 3 1.32 32.60 -17.80
N TYR A 4 -0.01 32.71 -17.71
CA TYR A 4 -0.89 31.58 -17.99
C TYR A 4 -0.71 31.23 -19.46
N ARG A 5 0.24 30.32 -19.73
CA ARG A 5 0.40 29.69 -21.03
C ARG A 5 -0.59 28.54 -21.09
N ASP A 6 -1.46 28.60 -22.09
CA ASP A 6 -2.35 27.51 -22.45
C ASP A 6 -1.50 26.25 -22.72
N SER A 7 -1.58 25.26 -21.84
CA SER A 7 -0.99 23.94 -22.03
C SER A 7 -1.99 23.06 -22.79
N PHE A 8 -1.48 22.27 -23.75
CA PHE A 8 -2.27 21.37 -24.58
C PHE A 8 -1.92 19.91 -24.22
N PRO A 9 -2.84 19.12 -23.64
CA PRO A 9 -2.58 17.72 -23.32
C PRO A 9 -2.48 16.85 -24.59
N LEU A 10 -1.53 15.91 -24.60
CA LEU A 10 -1.10 15.15 -25.79
C LEU A 10 -1.76 13.75 -25.96
N SER A 11 -2.79 13.39 -25.19
CA SER A 11 -3.32 12.02 -25.23
C SER A 11 -4.24 11.78 -26.45
N ASN A 12 -3.79 10.90 -27.36
CA ASN A 12 -4.56 10.14 -28.37
C ASN A 12 -5.20 10.87 -29.57
N TYR A 13 -4.75 12.06 -29.96
CA TYR A 13 -5.23 12.74 -31.18
C TYR A 13 -4.26 12.62 -32.36
N GLU A 14 -4.79 12.55 -33.59
CA GLU A 14 -4.02 12.85 -34.82
C GLU A 14 -3.48 14.28 -34.69
N MET A 15 -2.22 14.39 -34.25
CA MET A 15 -1.60 15.67 -34.00
C MET A 15 -1.25 16.30 -35.35
N GLY A 16 -1.98 17.35 -35.73
CA GLY A 16 -1.67 18.11 -36.94
C GLY A 16 -0.24 18.67 -36.87
N THR A 17 0.45 18.73 -38.02
CA THR A 17 1.84 19.16 -38.13
C THR A 17 2.10 20.53 -37.48
N GLU A 18 1.12 21.44 -37.50
CA GLU A 18 1.23 22.75 -36.85
C GLU A 18 1.34 22.62 -35.31
N THR A 19 0.55 21.75 -34.70
CA THR A 19 0.59 21.48 -33.24
C THR A 19 1.94 20.88 -32.84
N LEU A 20 2.46 19.94 -33.63
CA LEU A 20 3.80 19.37 -33.40
C LEU A 20 4.90 20.44 -33.50
N ILE A 21 4.86 21.29 -34.53
CA ILE A 21 5.83 22.39 -34.69
C ILE A 21 5.74 23.38 -33.52
N ARG A 22 4.53 23.70 -33.06
CA ARG A 22 4.33 24.57 -31.88
C ARG A 22 4.85 23.92 -30.61
N ALA A 23 4.60 22.63 -30.39
CA ALA A 23 5.13 21.89 -29.25
C ALA A 23 6.67 21.84 -29.27
N LEU A 24 7.28 21.66 -30.45
CA LEU A 24 8.74 21.73 -30.61
C LEU A 24 9.30 23.13 -30.38
N TYR A 25 8.58 24.19 -30.78
CA TYR A 25 9.06 25.57 -30.70
C TYR A 25 8.84 26.23 -29.33
N ILE A 26 7.69 25.97 -28.70
CA ILE A 26 7.27 26.60 -27.43
C ILE A 26 7.63 25.71 -26.24
N GLY A 27 7.82 24.41 -26.48
CA GLY A 27 7.81 23.37 -25.46
C GLY A 27 6.38 22.85 -25.22
N TYR A 28 6.28 21.66 -24.67
CA TYR A 28 5.05 21.10 -24.12
C TYR A 28 5.30 20.71 -22.66
N GLU A 29 4.30 20.88 -21.83
CA GLU A 29 4.32 20.43 -20.44
C GLU A 29 3.54 19.11 -20.36
N VAL A 30 4.17 18.10 -19.79
CA VAL A 30 3.52 16.82 -19.53
C VAL A 30 3.08 16.84 -18.09
N GLU A 31 1.77 16.68 -17.85
CA GLU A 31 1.28 16.42 -16.50
C GLU A 31 1.93 15.13 -15.98
N PRO A 32 2.59 15.16 -14.81
CA PRO A 32 3.16 13.95 -14.23
C PRO A 32 2.08 12.88 -14.07
N GLU A 33 2.35 11.67 -14.52
CA GLU A 33 1.42 10.54 -14.35
C GLU A 33 1.26 10.15 -12.87
N PHE A 34 2.26 10.44 -12.05
CA PHE A 34 2.33 10.06 -10.66
C PHE A 34 2.59 11.26 -9.75
N GLU A 35 2.05 11.19 -8.53
CA GLU A 35 2.26 12.20 -7.48
C GLU A 35 2.67 11.51 -6.17
N GLU A 36 3.40 12.23 -5.31
CA GLU A 36 3.74 11.76 -3.96
C GLU A 36 2.48 11.46 -3.13
N GLY A 37 2.55 10.43 -2.30
CA GLY A 37 1.42 9.97 -1.49
C GLY A 37 0.45 9.02 -2.22
N GLN A 38 0.58 8.85 -3.53
CA GLN A 38 -0.23 7.88 -4.27
C GLN A 38 0.26 6.45 -4.06
N TRP A 39 -0.68 5.50 -4.04
CA TRP A 39 -0.38 4.08 -3.98
C TRP A 39 -0.15 3.51 -5.37
N VAL A 40 0.95 2.80 -5.55
CA VAL A 40 1.32 2.17 -6.81
C VAL A 40 1.62 0.69 -6.61
N ILE A 41 1.54 -0.03 -7.72
CA ILE A 41 1.99 -1.40 -7.84
C ILE A 41 3.07 -1.41 -8.89
N ALA A 42 4.23 -1.95 -8.51
CA ALA A 42 5.33 -2.17 -9.42
C ALA A 42 5.60 -3.66 -9.57
N PHE A 43 5.84 -4.04 -10.82
CA PHE A 43 6.15 -5.40 -11.21
C PHE A 43 7.58 -5.44 -11.74
N HIS A 44 8.48 -6.16 -11.07
CA HIS A 44 9.87 -6.35 -11.52
C HIS A 44 10.12 -7.77 -12.04
N ASP A 45 11.27 -7.95 -12.69
CA ASP A 45 11.71 -9.21 -13.31
C ASP A 45 10.67 -9.81 -14.26
N ASN A 46 10.16 -8.98 -15.19
CA ASN A 46 9.13 -9.36 -16.15
C ASN A 46 7.83 -9.87 -15.48
N GLY A 47 7.44 -9.25 -14.36
CA GLY A 47 6.21 -9.57 -13.65
C GLY A 47 6.28 -10.73 -12.65
N ARG A 48 7.48 -11.25 -12.37
CA ARG A 48 7.66 -12.33 -11.38
C ARG A 48 7.49 -11.84 -9.94
N HIS A 49 7.77 -10.58 -9.70
CA HIS A 49 7.68 -10.00 -8.38
C HIS A 49 6.78 -8.77 -8.41
N LYS A 50 5.95 -8.65 -7.38
CA LYS A 50 4.98 -7.57 -7.20
C LYS A 50 5.29 -6.88 -5.88
N CYS A 51 5.39 -5.55 -5.90
CA CYS A 51 5.38 -4.75 -4.68
C CYS A 51 4.25 -3.71 -4.74
N THR A 52 3.64 -3.45 -3.59
CA THR A 52 2.61 -2.42 -3.41
C THR A 52 3.13 -1.42 -2.39
N GLY A 53 3.16 -0.14 -2.75
CA GLY A 53 3.74 0.90 -1.90
C GLY A 53 3.21 2.28 -2.20
N VAL A 54 3.53 3.23 -1.32
CA VAL A 54 3.23 4.64 -1.44
C VAL A 54 4.44 5.35 -2.01
N ILE A 55 4.23 6.25 -2.98
CA ILE A 55 5.29 7.10 -3.51
C ILE A 55 5.72 8.10 -2.44
N THR A 56 7.00 8.11 -2.11
CA THR A 56 7.61 9.02 -1.12
C THR A 56 8.52 10.07 -1.74
N GLY A 57 8.86 9.93 -3.02
CA GLY A 57 9.66 10.90 -3.76
C GLY A 57 9.64 10.63 -5.25
N ILE A 58 9.75 11.69 -6.05
CA ILE A 58 9.82 11.62 -7.51
C ILE A 58 11.04 12.43 -7.97
N ASP A 59 12.04 11.72 -8.48
CA ASP A 59 13.28 12.32 -9.00
C ASP A 59 13.47 11.92 -10.45
N SER A 60 14.26 12.67 -11.22
CA SER A 60 14.42 12.53 -12.68
C SER A 60 14.53 11.08 -13.20
N GLY A 61 13.38 10.48 -13.56
CA GLY A 61 13.28 9.12 -14.10
C GLY A 61 13.02 8.00 -13.07
N TYR A 62 12.84 8.32 -11.79
CA TYR A 62 12.66 7.34 -10.71
C TYR A 62 11.51 7.72 -9.76
N LEU A 63 10.79 6.71 -9.28
CA LEU A 63 9.88 6.80 -8.14
C LEU A 63 10.54 6.14 -6.92
N THR A 64 10.56 6.83 -5.79
CA THR A 64 10.89 6.21 -4.50
C THR A 64 9.60 5.78 -3.84
N VAL A 65 9.53 4.53 -3.36
CA VAL A 65 8.36 3.99 -2.66
C VAL A 65 8.72 3.49 -1.27
N ASP A 66 7.74 3.53 -0.35
CA ASP A 66 7.85 3.13 1.05
C ASP A 66 7.94 1.60 1.28
N VAL A 67 8.57 0.89 0.36
CA VAL A 67 8.84 -0.55 0.45
C VAL A 67 10.33 -0.73 0.64
N ARG A 68 10.72 -1.50 1.65
CA ARG A 68 12.13 -1.81 1.89
C ARG A 68 12.58 -3.01 1.07
N ASN A 69 13.74 -2.89 0.45
CA ASN A 69 14.41 -4.01 -0.20
C ASN A 69 15.01 -4.99 0.83
N VAL A 70 15.66 -6.07 0.35
CA VAL A 70 16.33 -7.06 1.22
C VAL A 70 17.48 -6.50 2.05
N HIS A 71 17.98 -5.31 1.71
CA HIS A 71 19.02 -4.59 2.43
C HIS A 71 18.44 -3.57 3.43
N GLY A 72 17.12 -3.41 3.49
CA GLY A 72 16.43 -2.48 4.39
C GLY A 72 16.38 -1.04 3.89
N GLU A 73 16.74 -0.81 2.63
CA GLU A 73 16.73 0.50 1.98
C GLU A 73 15.40 0.73 1.25
N ASP A 74 15.01 1.98 1.06
CA ASP A 74 13.84 2.33 0.28
C ASP A 74 13.99 1.87 -1.18
N LEU A 75 12.89 1.42 -1.77
CA LEU A 75 12.89 0.90 -3.13
C LEU A 75 12.77 2.05 -4.13
N HIS A 76 13.78 2.18 -4.99
CA HIS A 76 13.78 3.09 -6.13
C HIS A 76 13.35 2.33 -7.39
N LEU A 77 12.27 2.77 -8.01
CA LEU A 77 11.67 2.17 -9.20
C LEU A 77 11.96 3.05 -10.42
N SER A 78 12.55 2.48 -11.45
CA SER A 78 12.86 3.20 -12.69
C SER A 78 11.61 3.36 -13.55
N LEU A 79 11.26 4.59 -13.94
CA LEU A 79 10.17 4.87 -14.87
C LEU A 79 10.48 4.41 -16.30
N GLU A 80 11.77 4.33 -16.66
CA GLU A 80 12.23 3.91 -17.99
C GLU A 80 12.63 2.42 -18.05
N GLY A 81 12.43 1.68 -16.95
CA GLY A 81 12.96 0.32 -16.77
C GLY A 81 12.04 -0.81 -17.27
N TYR A 82 12.40 -2.04 -16.89
CA TYR A 82 11.57 -3.24 -17.11
C TYR A 82 10.36 -3.31 -16.18
N ASP A 83 10.20 -2.33 -15.32
CA ASP A 83 9.16 -2.32 -14.30
C ASP A 83 7.86 -1.81 -14.90
N VAL A 84 6.79 -2.59 -14.75
CA VAL A 84 5.44 -2.10 -15.05
C VAL A 84 4.92 -1.45 -13.78
N ILE A 85 4.72 -0.13 -13.82
CA ILE A 85 4.20 0.65 -12.70
C ILE A 85 2.79 1.12 -13.05
N ARG A 86 1.85 0.94 -12.13
CA ARG A 86 0.49 1.47 -12.25
C ARG A 86 -0.05 1.90 -10.90
N HIS A 87 -1.11 2.71 -10.88
CA HIS A 87 -1.85 2.96 -9.66
C HIS A 87 -2.43 1.66 -9.08
N ALA A 88 -2.37 1.55 -7.76
CA ALA A 88 -3.02 0.48 -7.02
C ALA A 88 -4.54 0.67 -7.03
N THR A 89 -5.29 -0.42 -7.13
CA THR A 89 -6.75 -0.37 -6.94
C THR A 89 -7.09 -0.26 -5.45
N GLU A 90 -8.29 0.23 -5.12
CA GLU A 90 -8.72 0.35 -3.72
C GLU A 90 -8.65 -0.98 -2.95
N SER A 91 -8.99 -2.10 -3.60
CA SER A 91 -8.92 -3.43 -2.96
C SER A 91 -7.48 -3.86 -2.68
N GLU A 92 -6.55 -3.53 -3.58
CA GLU A 92 -5.12 -3.81 -3.40
C GLU A 92 -4.51 -2.95 -2.28
N ILE A 93 -4.92 -1.69 -2.19
CA ILE A 93 -4.53 -0.79 -1.10
C ILE A 93 -5.04 -1.32 0.23
N ALA A 94 -6.31 -1.74 0.30
CA ALA A 94 -6.90 -2.30 1.51
C ALA A 94 -6.17 -3.58 1.96
N ALA A 95 -5.87 -4.49 1.03
CA ALA A 95 -5.14 -5.72 1.33
C ALA A 95 -3.72 -5.45 1.83
N GLU A 96 -3.00 -4.49 1.23
CA GLU A 96 -1.64 -4.15 1.68
C GLU A 96 -1.63 -3.42 3.02
N LYS A 97 -2.61 -2.54 3.28
CA LYS A 97 -2.78 -1.91 4.60
C LYS A 97 -3.05 -2.95 5.69
N ASP A 98 -3.92 -3.92 5.43
CA ASP A 98 -4.19 -5.03 6.34
C ASP A 98 -2.90 -5.81 6.59
N ARG A 99 -2.18 -6.21 5.54
CA ARG A 99 -0.88 -6.90 5.65
C ARG A 99 0.12 -6.14 6.52
N ARG A 100 0.28 -4.84 6.31
CA ARG A 100 1.19 -4.00 7.11
C ARG A 100 0.74 -3.89 8.56
N TRP A 101 -0.56 -3.77 8.82
CA TRP A 101 -1.12 -3.74 10.17
C TRP A 101 -0.84 -5.04 10.93
N TRP A 102 -1.03 -6.21 10.31
CA TRP A 102 -0.68 -7.50 10.91
C TRP A 102 0.83 -7.65 11.16
N ALA A 103 1.65 -7.23 10.20
CA ALA A 103 3.11 -7.29 10.31
C ALA A 103 3.66 -6.40 11.44
N GLU A 104 3.06 -5.23 11.69
CA GLU A 104 3.40 -4.36 12.83
C GLU A 104 3.22 -5.09 14.18
N HIS A 105 2.31 -6.05 14.22
CA HIS A 105 2.03 -6.89 15.38
C HIS A 105 2.81 -8.22 15.38
N GLY A 106 3.72 -8.40 14.43
CA GLY A 106 4.53 -9.62 14.33
C GLY A 106 3.70 -10.86 13.99
N ARG A 107 2.64 -10.69 13.18
CA ARG A 107 1.70 -11.75 12.80
C ARG A 107 1.46 -11.77 11.31
N GLU A 108 1.13 -12.95 10.78
CA GLU A 108 0.60 -13.10 9.43
C GLU A 108 -0.86 -12.62 9.36
N VAL A 109 -1.32 -12.31 8.15
CA VAL A 109 -2.69 -11.83 7.91
C VAL A 109 -3.70 -12.88 8.36
N TRP A 110 -4.57 -12.50 9.31
CA TRP A 110 -5.53 -13.37 9.99
C TRP A 110 -4.92 -14.50 10.84
N GLU A 111 -3.67 -14.36 11.29
CA GLU A 111 -3.06 -15.27 12.27
C GLU A 111 -3.64 -15.01 13.68
N LEU A 112 -4.84 -15.54 13.91
CA LEU A 112 -5.55 -15.46 15.19
C LEU A 112 -4.95 -16.44 16.22
N LYS A 113 -4.79 -15.97 17.45
CA LYS A 113 -4.25 -16.73 18.58
C LYS A 113 -5.27 -16.79 19.72
N ILE A 114 -5.17 -17.84 20.52
CA ILE A 114 -6.03 -18.01 21.71
C ILE A 114 -5.84 -16.80 22.64
N GLY A 115 -6.96 -16.17 22.98
CA GLY A 115 -7.02 -15.00 23.84
C GLY A 115 -7.16 -13.66 23.11
N ASP A 116 -7.06 -13.62 21.77
CA ASP A 116 -7.39 -12.43 20.98
C ASP A 116 -8.85 -12.03 21.18
N ILE A 117 -9.11 -10.72 21.13
CA ILE A 117 -10.43 -10.14 21.23
C ILE A 117 -10.87 -9.66 19.85
N LEU A 118 -11.98 -10.21 19.38
CA LEU A 118 -12.59 -9.83 18.12
C LEU A 118 -13.88 -9.06 18.39
N ALA A 119 -14.21 -8.09 17.55
CA ALA A 119 -15.51 -7.46 17.51
C ALA A 119 -16.25 -7.96 16.28
N ASN A 120 -17.49 -8.40 16.47
CA ASN A 120 -18.44 -8.60 15.39
C ASN A 120 -19.52 -7.52 15.49
N LYS A 121 -19.81 -6.85 14.37
CA LYS A 121 -20.82 -5.78 14.31
C LYS A 121 -22.21 -6.21 14.82
N HIS A 122 -22.53 -7.50 14.74
CA HIS A 122 -23.81 -8.05 15.18
C HIS A 122 -23.78 -8.62 16.61
N ASN A 123 -22.67 -9.25 17.00
CA ASN A 123 -22.62 -10.10 18.20
C ASN A 123 -21.76 -9.51 19.33
N GLY A 124 -21.23 -8.29 19.16
CA GLY A 124 -20.37 -7.66 20.16
C GLY A 124 -18.96 -8.26 20.18
N ARG A 125 -18.35 -8.35 21.37
CA ARG A 125 -16.97 -8.84 21.54
C ARG A 125 -16.93 -10.34 21.79
N MET A 126 -16.02 -11.04 21.12
CA MET A 126 -15.77 -12.46 21.30
C MET A 126 -14.28 -12.74 21.53
N TYR A 127 -13.99 -13.84 22.24
CA TYR A 127 -12.62 -14.29 22.47
C TYR A 127 -12.31 -15.48 21.58
N VAL A 128 -11.12 -15.50 21.00
CA VAL A 128 -10.60 -16.71 20.35
C VAL A 128 -10.30 -17.75 21.43
N ARG A 129 -11.11 -18.81 21.49
CA ARG A 129 -11.01 -19.89 22.52
C ARG A 129 -10.38 -21.19 22.01
N GLY A 130 -10.01 -21.28 20.74
CA GLY A 130 -9.44 -22.46 20.12
C GLY A 130 -9.05 -22.20 18.66
N SER A 131 -8.63 -23.24 17.94
CA SER A 131 -8.19 -23.20 16.55
C SER A 131 -9.30 -22.94 15.52
N ASP A 132 -10.58 -23.05 15.92
CA ASP A 132 -11.69 -23.22 14.97
C ASP A 132 -12.47 -21.92 14.71
N VAL A 133 -11.83 -20.76 14.89
CA VAL A 133 -12.43 -19.49 14.48
C VAL A 133 -12.09 -19.28 13.01
N THR A 134 -12.94 -19.78 12.12
CA THR A 134 -12.96 -19.30 10.73
C THR A 134 -13.71 -17.97 10.72
N PRO A 135 -13.04 -16.83 10.46
CA PRO A 135 -13.75 -15.57 10.39
C PRO A 135 -14.75 -15.63 9.24
N ASP A 136 -16.03 -15.51 9.55
CA ASP A 136 -17.05 -15.33 8.52
C ASP A 136 -16.85 -13.95 7.91
N SER A 137 -16.61 -13.92 6.61
CA SER A 137 -15.63 -13.06 5.94
C SER A 137 -16.08 -11.61 5.68
N GLY A 138 -16.86 -11.00 6.57
CA GLY A 138 -17.35 -9.63 6.34
C GLY A 138 -17.54 -8.74 7.55
N HIS A 139 -17.57 -9.28 8.77
CA HIS A 139 -18.04 -8.50 9.93
C HIS A 139 -17.21 -8.65 11.20
N ILE A 140 -16.04 -9.30 11.12
CA ILE A 140 -15.15 -9.51 12.25
C ILE A 140 -13.95 -8.59 12.12
N GLU A 141 -13.63 -7.86 13.19
CA GLU A 141 -12.48 -6.97 13.30
C GLU A 141 -11.68 -7.37 14.54
N VAL A 142 -10.35 -7.40 14.46
CA VAL A 142 -9.49 -7.64 15.63
C VAL A 142 -9.45 -6.36 16.46
N VAL A 143 -9.87 -6.44 17.71
CA VAL A 143 -9.88 -5.29 18.63
C VAL A 143 -8.59 -5.22 19.43
N CYS A 144 -8.10 -6.36 19.88
CA CYS A 144 -6.92 -6.44 20.75
C CYS A 144 -6.29 -7.81 20.64
N PHE A 145 -4.98 -7.83 20.40
CA PHE A 145 -4.19 -9.05 20.40
C PHE A 145 -3.92 -9.55 21.82
N ALA A 146 -3.86 -10.88 21.98
CA ALA A 146 -3.65 -11.54 23.26
C ALA A 146 -2.39 -11.07 24.02
N GLU A 147 -1.33 -10.72 23.30
CA GLU A 147 -0.05 -10.21 23.80
C GLU A 147 -0.10 -8.75 24.26
N GLN A 148 -1.09 -7.97 23.80
CA GLN A 148 -1.27 -6.57 24.19
C GLN A 148 -2.27 -6.39 25.35
N ARG A 149 -2.84 -7.49 25.85
CA ARG A 149 -3.83 -7.47 26.91
C ARG A 149 -3.22 -7.24 28.28
N LEU A 150 -3.57 -6.10 28.89
CA LEU A 150 -3.12 -5.74 30.24
C LEU A 150 -3.75 -6.63 31.33
N ASP A 151 -4.97 -7.10 31.12
CA ASP A 151 -5.73 -7.91 32.08
C ASP A 151 -5.18 -9.34 32.27
N ARG A 152 -4.21 -9.75 31.44
CA ARG A 152 -3.55 -11.05 31.53
C ARG A 152 -2.32 -11.05 32.43
N SER A 153 -1.77 -9.87 32.73
CA SER A 153 -0.51 -9.73 33.48
C SER A 153 -0.58 -10.16 34.95
N ASP A 154 -1.78 -10.30 35.51
CA ASP A 154 -2.00 -10.66 36.91
C ASP A 154 -2.26 -12.16 37.15
N ALA A 155 -2.49 -12.96 36.10
CA ALA A 155 -2.96 -14.35 36.25
C ALA A 155 -1.84 -15.43 36.32
N VAL A 156 -0.57 -15.07 36.16
CA VAL A 156 0.55 -16.02 36.09
C VAL A 156 1.45 -15.97 37.34
N ARG A 157 1.00 -15.31 38.42
CA ARG A 157 1.79 -15.12 39.65
C ARG A 157 1.38 -15.98 40.85
N GLY A 158 0.54 -16.99 40.66
CA GLY A 158 0.21 -17.99 41.67
C GLY A 158 0.62 -19.37 41.20
N ASP A 159 1.20 -20.17 42.10
CA ASP A 159 1.39 -21.61 41.97
C ASP A 159 2.68 -22.07 41.25
N ASN A 160 3.82 -21.65 41.79
CA ASN A 160 5.02 -22.50 41.86
C ASN A 160 5.55 -22.43 43.30
N GLU A 161 4.87 -23.15 44.21
CA GLU A 161 5.45 -23.63 45.48
C GLU A 161 5.99 -25.04 45.30
#